data_AF-A0A261D3J2-F1
#
_entry.id   AF-A0A261D3J2-F1
#
_cell.length_a   1.000
_cell.length_b   1.000
_cell.length_c   1.000
_cell.angle_alpha   90.00
_cell.angle_beta   90.00
_cell.angle_gamma   90.00
#
_symmetry.space_group_name_H-M   'P 1'
#
loop_
_entity.id
_entity.type
_entity.pdbx_description
1 polymer ?
#
loop_
_entity_poly.entity_id
_entity_poly.type
_entity_poly.pdbx_seq_one_letter_code
_entity_poly.pdbx_strand_id
1 'polypeptide(L)'
;MASAVLCARIPSSLCIAGRRYVRANDQRLNTSRASTRHHDTKGPTTVARRTIEYITDDFDGSELDPSEVIVETFTVNGVDYSLDLGGKSAEKFDKDMQKWIDKATKIGGRQKRSTTKQAPAPARAATPAAVRGGDKAQLSAVREWARANGYEVSDRGHIPRAIVEEFDAAH
;
A
#
# COMPACT_ATOMS: atom_id res chain seq x y z
N MET A 1 53.27 -13.80 -16.03
CA MET A 1 52.41 -14.09 -14.86
C MET A 1 51.04 -13.49 -15.17
N ALA A 2 49.89 -14.17 -15.16
CA ALA A 2 49.55 -15.52 -14.77
C ALA A 2 48.30 -15.98 -15.53
N SER A 3 48.16 -17.29 -15.54
CA SER A 3 47.19 -18.19 -16.18
C SER A 3 45.73 -17.77 -16.28
N ALA A 4 45.16 -18.25 -17.39
CA ALA A 4 43.75 -18.56 -17.59
C ALA A 4 43.17 -19.44 -16.46
N VAL A 5 41.91 -19.19 -16.11
CA VAL A 5 41.02 -20.20 -15.51
C VAL A 5 39.70 -20.17 -16.27
N LEU A 6 39.61 -21.11 -17.20
CA LEU A 6 38.39 -21.61 -17.80
C LEU A 6 37.74 -22.52 -16.75
N CYS A 7 36.49 -22.26 -16.34
CA CYS A 7 35.69 -23.27 -15.63
C CYS A 7 34.35 -23.41 -16.36
N ALA A 8 34.24 -24.54 -17.06
CA ALA A 8 33.09 -24.98 -17.82
C ALA A 8 32.35 -26.09 -17.04
N ARG A 9 31.01 -26.14 -17.22
CA ARG A 9 30.09 -27.27 -16.95
C ARG A 9 29.99 -27.68 -15.46
N ILE A 10 28.79 -27.91 -14.92
CA ILE A 10 27.95 -29.10 -15.16
C ILE A 10 26.49 -28.79 -14.74
N PRO A 11 25.47 -29.15 -15.54
CA PRO A 11 24.09 -29.30 -15.06
C PRO A 11 23.84 -30.75 -14.63
N SER A 12 23.51 -30.96 -13.36
CA SER A 12 23.13 -32.28 -12.83
C SER A 12 21.66 -32.56 -13.15
N SER A 13 21.47 -33.34 -14.21
CA SER A 13 20.22 -34.01 -14.55
C SER A 13 20.07 -35.30 -13.75
N LEU A 14 18.85 -35.84 -13.75
CA LEU A 14 18.37 -37.14 -13.22
C LEU A 14 18.12 -37.26 -11.71
N CYS A 15 16.86 -37.50 -11.35
CA CYS A 15 16.41 -38.75 -10.70
C CYS A 15 14.87 -38.77 -10.64
N ILE A 16 14.18 -39.56 -11.48
CA ILE A 16 13.62 -40.91 -11.24
C ILE A 16 12.10 -40.86 -11.37
N ALA A 17 11.62 -41.42 -12.47
CA ALA A 17 10.24 -41.80 -12.69
C ALA A 17 9.91 -43.11 -11.96
N GLY A 18 8.65 -43.22 -11.53
CA GLY A 18 7.92 -44.49 -11.60
C GLY A 18 7.94 -45.38 -10.36
N ARG A 19 6.81 -45.44 -9.67
CA ARG A 19 6.16 -46.72 -9.33
C ARG A 19 4.70 -46.51 -8.96
N ARG A 20 3.82 -46.81 -9.91
CA ARG A 20 2.44 -47.20 -9.63
C ARG A 20 2.50 -48.62 -9.05
N TYR A 21 1.90 -48.81 -7.87
CA TYR A 21 1.49 -50.14 -7.42
C TYR A 21 -0.03 -50.13 -7.24
N VAL A 22 -0.71 -50.85 -8.11
CA VAL A 22 -2.11 -51.25 -7.97
C VAL A 22 -2.09 -52.70 -7.51
N ARG A 23 -2.78 -53.04 -6.42
CA ARG A 23 -3.68 -54.22 -6.35
C ARG A 23 -4.30 -54.46 -4.98
N ALA A 24 -5.54 -54.94 -5.07
CA ALA A 24 -6.34 -55.75 -4.15
C ALA A 24 -6.69 -55.10 -2.80
N ASN A 25 -7.92 -54.64 -2.55
CA ASN A 25 -9.17 -55.42 -2.44
C ASN A 25 -9.12 -56.39 -1.26
N ASP A 26 -9.45 -55.90 -0.06
CA ASP A 26 -9.99 -56.71 1.03
C ASP A 26 -11.35 -56.14 1.41
N GLN A 27 -12.41 -56.75 0.87
CA GLN A 27 -13.76 -56.54 1.33
C GLN A 27 -13.92 -57.31 2.65
N ARG A 28 -13.78 -56.59 3.77
CA ARG A 28 -14.33 -57.05 5.04
C ARG A 28 -15.57 -56.25 5.36
N LEU A 29 -16.70 -56.92 5.20
CA LEU A 29 -18.00 -56.55 5.72
C LEU A 29 -17.89 -56.40 7.24
N ASN A 30 -17.74 -55.16 7.71
CA ASN A 30 -17.88 -54.88 9.13
C ASN A 30 -19.37 -54.71 9.43
N THR A 31 -19.90 -55.71 10.10
CA THR A 31 -21.27 -55.86 10.55
C THR A 31 -21.69 -54.71 11.46
N SER A 32 -22.88 -54.20 11.16
CA SER A 32 -23.70 -53.26 11.91
C SER A 32 -23.45 -53.22 13.42
N ARG A 33 -23.04 -52.05 13.90
CA ARG A 33 -23.46 -51.57 15.22
C ARG A 33 -24.01 -50.18 15.03
N ALA A 34 -25.34 -50.08 15.08
CA ALA A 34 -26.09 -48.84 14.95
C ALA A 34 -25.59 -47.83 15.99
N SER A 35 -24.81 -46.85 15.53
CA SER A 35 -24.41 -45.67 16.27
C SER A 35 -25.48 -44.61 16.05
N THR A 36 -26.61 -44.70 16.75
CA THR A 36 -27.46 -43.52 16.98
C THR A 36 -26.84 -42.71 18.12
N ARG A 37 -25.64 -42.16 17.88
CA ARG A 37 -25.26 -40.91 18.53
C ARG A 37 -25.98 -39.82 17.75
N HIS A 38 -27.08 -39.33 18.31
CA HIS A 38 -27.61 -38.03 17.93
C HIS A 38 -26.54 -37.00 18.27
N HIS A 39 -25.64 -36.74 17.31
CA HIS A 39 -24.91 -35.49 17.29
C HIS A 39 -25.97 -34.44 16.99
N ASP A 40 -26.46 -33.80 18.05
CA ASP A 40 -27.21 -32.56 17.97
C ASP A 40 -26.26 -31.53 17.32
N THR A 41 -26.18 -31.56 15.99
CA THR A 41 -25.51 -30.54 15.20
C THR A 41 -26.39 -29.30 15.24
N LYS A 42 -26.44 -28.64 16.39
CA LYS A 42 -26.67 -27.20 16.42
C LYS A 42 -25.50 -26.60 15.63
N GLY A 43 -25.71 -26.45 14.32
CA GLY A 43 -24.85 -25.58 13.51
C GLY A 43 -24.73 -24.22 14.19
N PRO A 44 -23.63 -23.49 13.99
CA PRO A 44 -23.39 -22.24 14.70
C PRO A 44 -24.63 -21.35 14.53
N THR A 45 -25.34 -21.11 15.63
CA THR A 45 -26.48 -20.22 15.65
C THR A 45 -25.95 -18.85 15.22
N THR A 46 -26.33 -18.40 14.03
CA THR A 46 -25.98 -17.07 13.54
C THR A 46 -26.63 -16.06 14.48
N VAL A 47 -25.85 -15.59 15.45
CA VAL A 47 -26.29 -14.54 16.36
C VAL A 47 -26.20 -13.20 15.64
N ALA A 48 -27.22 -12.36 15.81
CA ALA A 48 -27.14 -10.98 15.34
C ALA A 48 -26.07 -10.24 16.17
N ARG A 49 -25.11 -9.58 15.51
CA ARG A 49 -24.06 -8.77 16.13
C ARG A 49 -24.35 -7.29 15.89
N ARG A 50 -24.26 -6.48 16.95
CA ARG A 50 -24.19 -5.01 16.87
C ARG A 50 -22.79 -4.55 17.28
N THR A 51 -22.19 -3.66 16.50
CA THR A 51 -20.94 -2.96 16.86
C THR A 51 -21.34 -1.52 17.18
N ILE A 52 -20.96 -1.03 18.36
CA ILE A 52 -21.12 0.36 18.77
C ILE A 52 -19.71 0.92 18.92
N GLU A 53 -19.43 2.00 18.21
CA GLU A 53 -18.15 2.71 18.24
C GLU A 53 -18.31 3.98 19.06
N TYR A 54 -17.37 4.20 19.98
CA TYR A 54 -17.30 5.40 20.82
C TYR A 54 -15.99 6.09 20.53
N ILE A 55 -16.02 7.41 20.41
CA ILE A 55 -14.81 8.23 20.39
C ILE A 55 -14.65 8.80 21.78
N THR A 56 -13.42 8.78 22.28
CA THR A 56 -13.11 9.17 23.65
C THR A 56 -12.01 10.21 23.61
N ASP A 57 -12.11 11.22 24.46
CA ASP A 57 -11.04 12.20 24.68
C ASP A 57 -9.84 11.52 25.36
N ASP A 58 -8.66 11.62 24.75
CA ASP A 58 -7.44 11.01 25.26
C ASP A 58 -6.96 11.59 26.60
N PHE A 59 -7.37 12.81 26.95
CA PHE A 59 -6.94 13.52 28.15
C PHE A 59 -7.85 13.27 29.35
N ASP A 60 -9.17 13.34 29.18
CA ASP A 60 -10.13 13.19 30.29
C ASP A 60 -10.96 11.89 30.26
N GLY A 61 -10.89 11.12 29.17
CA GLY A 61 -11.61 9.86 29.01
C GLY A 61 -13.11 10.02 28.80
N SER A 62 -13.60 11.22 28.52
CA SER A 62 -15.02 11.47 28.24
C SER A 62 -15.41 10.98 26.83
N GLU A 63 -16.63 10.49 26.69
CA GLU A 63 -17.19 10.15 25.36
C GLU A 63 -17.47 11.44 24.58
N LEU A 64 -16.92 11.53 23.38
CA LEU A 64 -17.06 12.65 22.47
C LEU A 64 -17.91 12.26 21.27
N ASP A 65 -18.75 13.20 20.85
CA ASP A 65 -19.41 13.10 19.55
C ASP A 65 -18.38 13.30 18.42
N PRO A 66 -18.47 12.57 17.30
CA PRO A 66 -17.50 12.66 16.20
C PRO A 66 -17.34 14.07 15.59
N SER A 67 -18.32 14.95 15.76
CA SER A 67 -18.27 16.33 15.29
C SER A 67 -17.50 17.28 16.20
N GLU A 68 -17.28 16.89 17.47
CA GLU A 68 -16.65 17.74 18.49
C GLU A 68 -15.19 17.38 18.76
N VAL A 69 -14.69 16.33 18.08
CA VAL A 69 -13.31 15.87 18.17
C VAL A 69 -12.39 16.85 17.47
N ILE A 70 -11.43 17.36 18.22
CA ILE A 70 -10.34 18.21 17.75
C ILE A 70 -9.06 17.38 17.85
N VAL A 71 -8.45 17.13 16.70
CA VAL A 71 -7.20 16.37 16.61
C VAL A 71 -6.03 17.36 16.69
N GLU A 72 -5.35 17.38 17.82
CA GLU A 72 -4.16 18.20 18.03
C GLU A 72 -2.89 17.41 17.70
N THR A 73 -1.98 18.04 16.95
CA THR A 73 -0.71 17.41 16.55
C THR A 73 0.47 18.25 17.00
N PHE A 74 1.45 17.62 17.65
CA PHE A 74 2.62 18.30 18.18
C PHE A 74 3.86 17.40 18.13
N THR A 75 5.04 18.01 18.19
CA THR A 75 6.32 17.31 18.08
C THR A 75 7.16 17.57 19.31
N VAL A 76 7.71 16.51 19.91
CA VAL A 76 8.64 16.58 21.04
C VAL A 76 9.89 15.80 20.69
N ASN A 77 11.06 16.43 20.75
CA ASN A 77 12.35 15.81 20.41
C ASN A 77 12.40 15.17 19.01
N GLY A 78 11.64 15.72 18.06
CA GLY A 78 11.54 15.19 16.69
C GLY A 78 10.60 13.99 16.52
N VAL A 79 9.89 13.59 17.58
CA VAL A 79 8.83 12.57 17.52
C VAL A 79 7.48 13.27 17.44
N ASP A 80 6.67 12.87 16.46
CA ASP A 80 5.33 13.42 16.24
C ASP A 80 4.29 12.66 17.05
N TYR A 81 3.41 13.41 17.70
CA TYR A 81 2.30 12.93 18.52
C TYR A 81 0.98 13.52 18.02
N SER A 82 -0.10 12.77 18.25
CA SER A 82 -1.48 13.18 17.97
C SER A 82 -2.31 12.93 19.22
N LEU A 83 -3.25 13.83 19.52
CA LEU A 83 -4.23 13.69 20.59
C LEU A 83 -5.62 13.99 20.05
N ASP A 84 -6.58 13.14 20.36
CA ASP A 84 -7.98 13.37 20.07
C ASP A 84 -8.65 13.98 21.31
N LEU A 85 -9.00 15.27 21.23
CA LEU A 85 -9.48 16.07 22.37
C LEU A 85 -10.87 16.64 22.09
N GLY A 86 -11.67 16.82 23.14
CA GLY A 86 -12.87 17.65 23.08
C GLY A 86 -12.53 19.13 23.17
N GLY A 87 -13.46 20.02 22.82
CA GLY A 87 -13.26 21.47 22.82
C GLY A 87 -12.64 22.03 24.11
N LYS A 88 -13.11 21.57 25.27
CA LYS A 88 -12.60 22.01 26.59
C LYS A 88 -11.18 21.53 26.87
N SER A 89 -10.83 20.33 26.45
CA SER A 89 -9.49 19.73 26.64
C SER A 89 -8.49 20.35 25.66
N ALA A 90 -8.89 20.59 24.41
CA ALA A 90 -8.09 21.30 23.42
C ALA A 90 -7.73 22.73 23.89
N GLU A 91 -8.69 23.48 24.43
CA GLU A 91 -8.40 24.82 24.99
C GLU A 91 -7.40 24.78 26.16
N LYS A 92 -7.45 23.74 27.00
CA LYS A 92 -6.49 23.57 28.10
C LYS A 92 -5.10 23.29 27.55
N PHE A 93 -5.00 22.40 26.56
CA PHE A 93 -3.75 22.07 25.88
C PHE A 93 -3.11 23.33 25.28
N ASP A 94 -3.88 24.15 24.58
CA ASP A 94 -3.40 25.41 23.99
C ASP A 94 -2.87 26.38 25.05
N LYS A 95 -3.60 26.57 26.15
CA LYS A 95 -3.17 27.44 27.26
C LYS A 95 -1.88 26.96 27.91
N ASP A 96 -1.73 25.64 28.08
CA ASP A 96 -0.52 25.05 28.62
C ASP A 96 0.68 25.18 27.68
N MET A 97 0.46 25.14 26.37
CA MET A 97 1.52 25.32 25.37
C MET A 97 1.91 26.79 25.21
N GLN A 98 0.96 27.73 25.34
CA GLN A 98 1.21 29.18 25.22
C GLN A 98 2.36 29.68 26.08
N LYS A 99 2.47 29.22 27.35
CA LYS A 99 3.55 29.64 28.27
C LYS A 99 4.97 29.36 27.75
N TRP A 100 5.10 28.34 26.89
CA TRP A 100 6.36 27.97 26.25
C TRP A 100 6.50 28.66 24.89
N ILE A 101 5.41 28.73 24.12
CA ILE A 101 5.37 29.38 22.81
C ILE A 101 5.75 30.87 22.91
N ASP A 102 5.25 31.59 23.92
CA ASP A 102 5.52 33.02 24.11
C ASP A 102 7.00 33.33 24.32
N LYS A 103 7.76 32.38 24.88
CA LYS A 103 9.21 32.49 25.10
C LYS A 103 10.03 31.90 23.97
N ALA A 104 9.41 31.09 23.11
CA ALA A 104 10.09 30.41 22.04
C ALA A 104 10.28 31.33 20.83
N THR A 105 11.44 31.23 20.18
CA THR A 105 11.64 31.85 18.86
C THR A 105 11.16 30.87 17.80
N LYS A 106 10.31 31.35 16.89
CA LYS A 106 9.82 30.55 15.78
C LYS A 106 10.94 30.28 14.78
N ILE A 107 11.44 29.05 14.76
CA ILE A 107 12.54 28.61 13.87
C ILE A 107 12.09 28.17 12.46
N GLY A 108 10.79 28.30 12.13
CA GLY A 108 10.25 27.96 10.81
C GLY A 108 8.79 28.42 10.60
N GLY A 109 8.37 28.56 9.33
CA GLY A 109 7.01 28.98 8.94
C GLY A 109 6.06 27.81 8.68
N ARG A 110 4.75 28.05 8.83
CA ARG A 110 3.67 27.05 8.61
C ARG A 110 3.91 26.36 7.27
N GLN A 111 4.38 25.10 7.30
CA GLN A 111 4.11 24.18 6.21
C GLN A 111 2.58 24.14 6.16
N LYS A 112 1.98 24.93 5.25
CA LYS A 112 0.61 24.62 4.84
C LYS A 112 0.70 23.16 4.47
N ARG A 113 0.05 22.30 5.26
CA ARG A 113 -0.29 20.94 4.86
C ARG A 113 -1.16 21.11 3.64
N SER A 114 -0.51 21.36 2.50
CA SER A 114 -1.11 21.27 1.20
C SER A 114 -1.57 19.83 1.18
N THR A 115 -2.87 19.66 1.02
CA THR A 115 -3.52 18.38 0.71
C THR A 115 -3.12 17.88 -0.67
N THR A 116 -1.92 18.23 -1.16
CA THR A 116 -1.35 17.75 -2.40
C THR A 116 -0.47 16.56 -2.08
N LYS A 117 -1.05 15.38 -2.32
CA LYS A 117 -0.42 14.15 -2.80
C LYS A 117 1.06 13.98 -2.40
N GLN A 118 1.28 13.03 -1.48
CA GLN A 118 2.43 12.11 -1.47
C GLN A 118 3.69 12.64 -2.18
N ALA A 119 4.63 13.17 -1.41
CA ALA A 119 6.00 13.35 -1.89
C ALA A 119 6.54 11.99 -2.38
N PRO A 120 7.24 11.92 -3.52
CA PRO A 120 7.82 10.69 -4.02
C PRO A 120 8.98 10.27 -3.09
N ALA A 121 9.01 8.98 -2.75
CA ALA A 121 10.10 8.33 -2.04
C ALA A 121 11.47 8.59 -2.72
N PRO A 122 12.59 8.56 -1.96
CA PRO A 122 13.91 8.87 -2.49
C PRO A 122 14.29 7.96 -3.66
N ALA A 123 14.87 8.60 -4.67
CA ALA A 123 15.22 8.08 -5.99
C ALA A 123 15.95 6.74 -5.94
N ARG A 124 15.25 5.68 -6.39
CA ARG A 124 15.87 4.44 -6.80
C ARG A 124 16.18 4.54 -8.29
N ALA A 125 17.47 4.62 -8.61
CA ALA A 125 18.12 4.42 -9.91
C ALA A 125 17.51 5.16 -11.13
N ALA A 126 18.31 6.05 -11.71
CA ALA A 126 18.07 6.69 -12.99
C ALA A 126 17.78 5.66 -14.10
N THR A 127 16.52 5.56 -14.51
CA THR A 127 16.12 5.13 -15.85
C THR A 127 16.12 6.33 -16.79
N PRO A 128 16.52 6.17 -18.07
CA PRO A 128 16.63 7.28 -19.00
C PRO A 128 15.26 7.95 -19.20
N ALA A 129 15.32 9.25 -19.51
CA ALA A 129 14.23 10.20 -19.47
C ALA A 129 12.93 9.70 -20.11
N ALA A 130 12.03 9.16 -19.29
CA ALA A 130 10.62 9.14 -19.63
C ALA A 130 10.18 10.61 -19.73
N VAL A 131 9.75 11.03 -20.92
CA VAL A 131 9.11 12.31 -21.21
C VAL A 131 8.11 12.60 -20.09
N ARG A 132 8.53 13.44 -19.13
CA ARG A 132 7.67 13.86 -18.02
C ARG A 132 6.54 14.63 -18.69
N GLY A 133 5.30 14.30 -18.35
CA GLY A 133 4.07 14.88 -18.91
C GLY A 133 3.87 16.37 -18.64
N GLY A 134 4.86 17.21 -18.93
CA GLY A 134 4.87 18.66 -18.82
C GLY A 134 5.19 19.36 -20.14
N ASP A 135 5.80 18.68 -21.12
CA ASP A 135 6.14 19.33 -22.40
C ASP A 135 5.06 19.07 -23.46
N LYS A 136 4.02 19.91 -23.45
CA LYS A 136 2.85 19.80 -24.34
C LYS A 136 3.27 19.75 -25.83
N ALA A 137 4.36 20.42 -26.18
CA ALA A 137 4.90 20.48 -27.54
C ALA A 137 5.51 19.13 -27.99
N GLN A 138 6.23 18.43 -27.10
CA GLN A 138 6.75 17.10 -27.42
C GLN A 138 5.62 16.08 -27.58
N LEU A 139 4.60 16.16 -26.73
CA LEU A 139 3.44 15.27 -26.82
C LEU A 139 2.60 15.51 -28.10
N SER A 140 2.58 16.72 -28.68
CA SER A 140 1.97 16.93 -30.00
C SER A 140 2.80 16.32 -31.13
N ALA A 141 4.13 16.48 -31.09
CA ALA A 141 5.03 15.91 -32.10
C ALA A 141 4.97 14.38 -32.11
N VAL A 142 4.99 13.74 -30.94
CA VAL A 142 4.84 12.28 -30.81
C VAL A 142 3.50 11.82 -31.38
N ARG A 143 2.39 12.55 -31.16
CA ARG A 143 1.07 12.20 -31.74
C ARG A 143 1.01 12.32 -33.25
N GLU A 144 1.65 13.34 -33.81
CA GLU A 144 1.72 13.52 -35.27
C GLU A 144 2.52 12.42 -35.92
N TRP A 145 3.70 12.11 -35.37
CA TRP A 145 4.52 10.99 -35.82
C TRP A 145 3.78 9.66 -35.65
N ALA A 146 3.12 9.42 -34.52
CA ALA A 146 2.41 8.19 -34.27
C ALA A 146 1.26 7.97 -35.27
N ARG A 147 0.46 9.01 -35.54
CA ARG A 147 -0.60 8.95 -36.57
C ARG A 147 -0.04 8.73 -37.97
N ALA A 148 1.09 9.34 -38.31
CA ALA A 148 1.76 9.13 -39.60
C ALA A 148 2.29 7.69 -39.77
N ASN A 149 2.69 7.04 -38.67
CA ASN A 149 3.13 5.64 -38.65
C ASN A 149 1.99 4.63 -38.44
N GLY A 150 0.73 5.09 -38.44
CA GLY A 150 -0.45 4.23 -38.33
C GLY A 150 -0.80 3.77 -36.92
N TYR A 151 -0.22 4.37 -35.88
CA TYR A 151 -0.59 4.11 -34.49
C TYR A 151 -1.86 4.87 -34.09
N GLU A 152 -2.76 4.20 -33.38
CA GLU A 152 -3.94 4.81 -32.78
C GLU A 152 -3.57 5.49 -31.44
N VAL A 153 -3.68 6.82 -31.39
CA VAL A 153 -3.37 7.62 -30.19
C VAL A 153 -4.52 8.53 -29.85
N SER A 154 -4.82 8.69 -28.56
CA SER A 154 -5.86 9.61 -28.11
C SER A 154 -5.51 11.08 -28.39
N ASP A 155 -6.51 11.86 -28.80
CA ASP A 155 -6.37 13.29 -29.09
C ASP A 155 -5.86 14.09 -27.88
N ARG A 156 -6.15 13.62 -26.66
CA ARG A 156 -5.75 14.27 -25.40
C ARG A 156 -5.27 13.24 -24.38
N GLY A 157 -4.37 13.69 -23.49
CA GLY A 157 -3.91 12.92 -22.33
C GLY A 157 -2.56 12.23 -22.51
N HIS A 158 -2.40 11.10 -21.84
CA HIS A 158 -1.15 10.34 -21.79
C HIS A 158 -0.96 9.51 -23.07
N ILE A 159 0.26 9.50 -23.63
CA ILE A 159 0.61 8.68 -24.79
C ILE A 159 1.23 7.37 -24.28
N PRO A 160 0.82 6.19 -24.77
CA PRO A 160 1.44 4.92 -24.40
C PRO A 160 2.96 4.95 -24.53
N ARG A 161 3.67 4.39 -23.54
CA ARG A 161 5.13 4.44 -23.47
C ARG A 161 5.80 3.80 -24.69
N ALA A 162 5.22 2.73 -25.24
CA ALA A 162 5.71 2.08 -26.44
C ALA A 162 5.84 3.04 -27.63
N ILE A 163 4.89 3.97 -27.81
CA ILE A 163 4.91 4.94 -28.92
C ILE A 163 5.98 6.01 -28.70
N VAL A 164 6.20 6.41 -27.44
CA VAL A 164 7.27 7.35 -27.09
C VAL A 164 8.65 6.72 -27.33
N GLU A 165 8.82 5.45 -26.97
CA GLU A 165 10.07 4.71 -27.20
C GLU A 165 10.39 4.56 -28.70
N GLU A 166 9.38 4.26 -29.53
CA GLU A 166 9.57 4.17 -30.99
C GLU A 166 9.85 5.55 -31.61
N PHE A 167 9.24 6.61 -31.09
CA PHE A 167 9.53 7.99 -31.50
C PHE A 167 10.97 8.39 -31.17
N ASP A 168 11.42 8.07 -29.95
CA ASP A 168 12.80 8.32 -29.48
C ASP A 168 13.82 7.42 -30.20
N ALA A 169 13.42 6.26 -30.71
CA ALA A 169 14.29 5.42 -31.54
C ALA A 169 14.41 5.94 -32.98
N ALA A 170 13.39 6.67 -33.45
CA ALA A 170 13.34 7.23 -34.80
C ALA A 170 13.96 8.64 -34.93
N HIS A 171 14.26 9.33 -33.82
CA HIS A 171 14.82 10.68 -33.77
C HIS A 171 16.12 10.74 -32.97
#